data_AF-A0A6B3GNV8-F1
#
_entry.id   AF-A0A6B3GNV8-F1
#
_cell.length_a   1.000
_cell.length_b   1.000
_cell.length_c   1.000
_cell.angle_alpha   90.00
_cell.angle_beta   90.00
_cell.angle_gamma   90.00
#
_symmetry.space_group_name_H-M   'P 1'
#
loop_
_entity.id
_entity.type
_entity.pdbx_description
1 polymer ?
#
loop_
_entity_poly.entity_id
_entity_poly.type
_entity_poly.pdbx_seq_one_letter_code
_entity_poly.pdbx_strand_id
1 'polypeptide(L)'
;TLALLEAADRVIAVEIDDVLAAALPATVQARMPERADRFALVHSDAMLVTELPGPAPTALVANLPYNVAVPVLLTMLERFPSIERTLVMVQSEVADRLAAR
;
A
#
# COMPACT_ATOMS: atom_id res chain seq x y z
N THR A 1 7.10 2.17 -4.53
CA THR A 1 7.46 2.62 -3.17
C THR A 1 8.33 3.87 -3.16
N LEU A 2 9.54 3.89 -3.73
CA LEU A 2 10.43 5.07 -3.67
C LEU A 2 9.80 6.36 -4.24
N ALA A 3 9.17 6.29 -5.42
CA ALA A 3 8.48 7.44 -5.99
C ALA A 3 7.33 7.97 -5.11
N LEU A 4 6.65 7.08 -4.36
CA LEU A 4 5.65 7.50 -3.38
C LEU A 4 6.32 8.17 -2.18
N LEU A 5 7.44 7.64 -1.71
CA LEU A 5 8.18 8.21 -0.57
C LEU A 5 8.79 9.57 -0.90
N GLU A 6 9.04 9.87 -2.17
CA GLU A 6 9.46 11.17 -2.68
C GLU A 6 8.32 12.21 -2.65
N ALA A 7 7.09 11.80 -2.95
CA ALA A 7 5.95 12.70 -3.06
C ALA A 7 5.10 12.81 -1.78
N ALA A 8 5.05 11.76 -0.97
CA ALA A 8 4.25 11.70 0.26
C ALA A 8 5.07 12.08 1.49
N ASP A 9 4.39 12.57 2.52
CA ASP A 9 5.02 12.88 3.81
C ASP A 9 5.53 11.61 4.52
N ARG A 10 4.74 10.53 4.48
CA ARG A 10 5.05 9.19 5.00
C ARG A 10 4.50 8.12 4.06
N VAL A 11 5.20 6.99 3.96
CA VAL A 11 4.73 5.78 3.24
C VAL A 11 4.77 4.58 4.17
N ILE A 12 3.65 3.88 4.25
CA ILE A 12 3.54 2.59 4.94
C ILE A 12 3.32 1.54 3.85
N ALA A 13 4.27 0.63 3.67
CA ALA A 13 4.13 -0.49 2.75
C ALA A 13 3.56 -1.69 3.50
N VAL A 14 2.52 -2.31 2.94
CA VAL A 14 2.05 -3.63 3.34
C VAL A 14 2.56 -4.62 2.30
N GLU A 15 3.33 -5.62 2.73
CA GLU A 15 3.92 -6.63 1.84
C GLU A 15 3.77 -8.01 2.48
N ILE A 16 3.40 -9.01 1.68
CA ILE A 16 3.23 -10.41 2.12
C ILE A 16 4.45 -11.26 1.75
N ASP A 17 5.14 -10.93 0.66
CA ASP A 17 6.30 -11.68 0.19
C ASP A 17 7.53 -11.41 1.08
N ASP A 18 8.05 -12.47 1.70
CA ASP A 18 9.16 -12.39 2.65
C ASP A 18 10.43 -11.76 2.04
N VAL A 19 10.71 -12.05 0.77
CA VAL A 19 11.93 -11.57 0.09
C VAL A 19 11.81 -10.08 -0.19
N LEU A 20 10.66 -9.64 -0.70
CA LEU A 20 10.39 -8.21 -0.94
C LEU A 20 10.32 -7.42 0.36
N ALA A 21 9.63 -7.96 1.37
CA ALA A 21 9.54 -7.36 2.70
C ALA A 21 10.94 -7.14 3.29
N ALA A 22 11.83 -8.13 3.23
CA ALA A 22 13.20 -7.98 3.69
C ALA A 22 14.01 -6.95 2.88
N ALA A 23 13.78 -6.85 1.57
CA ALA A 23 14.54 -5.97 0.68
C ALA A 23 14.12 -4.50 0.77
N LEU A 24 12.85 -4.21 1.08
CA LEU A 24 12.27 -2.87 1.03
C LEU A 24 12.98 -1.86 1.98
N PRO A 25 13.17 -2.14 3.29
CA PRO A 25 13.84 -1.21 4.19
C PRO A 25 15.28 -0.93 3.78
N ALA A 26 16.03 -1.96 3.37
CA ALA A 26 17.40 -1.82 2.90
C ALA A 26 17.46 -0.97 1.62
N THR A 27 16.51 -1.16 0.70
CA THR A 27 16.40 -0.37 -0.53
C THR A 27 16.12 1.10 -0.23
N VAL A 28 15.19 1.39 0.69
CA VAL A 28 14.90 2.76 1.14
C VAL A 28 16.12 3.39 1.78
N GLN A 29 16.79 2.70 2.69
CA GLN A 29 17.99 3.19 3.36
C GLN A 29 19.13 3.51 2.36
N ALA A 30 19.31 2.65 1.35
CA ALA A 30 20.38 2.83 0.36
C ALA A 30 20.07 3.92 -0.67
N ARG A 31 18.79 4.14 -1.02
CA ARG A 31 18.39 5.04 -2.11
C ARG A 31 17.87 6.39 -1.64
N MET A 32 17.29 6.47 -0.44
CA MET A 32 16.68 7.67 0.13
C MET A 32 16.90 7.74 1.66
N PRO A 33 18.15 7.72 2.15
CA PRO A 33 18.46 7.66 3.59
C PRO A 33 17.80 8.79 4.39
N GLU A 34 17.73 9.99 3.81
CA GLU A 34 17.14 11.21 4.39
C GLU A 34 15.63 11.11 4.63
N ARG A 35 14.97 10.09 4.06
CA ARG A 35 13.53 9.82 4.23
C ARG A 35 13.24 8.45 4.85
N ALA A 36 14.26 7.74 5.33
CA ALA A 36 14.08 6.39 5.88
C ALA A 36 13.14 6.36 7.10
N ASP A 37 13.13 7.41 7.91
CA ASP A 37 12.23 7.62 9.08
C ASP A 37 10.75 7.84 8.69
N ARG A 38 10.51 8.22 7.43
CA ARG A 38 9.20 8.40 6.82
C ARG A 38 8.69 7.13 6.13
N PHE A 39 9.43 6.04 6.18
CA PHE A 39 9.01 4.75 5.68
C PHE A 39 8.70 3.78 6.82
N ALA A 40 7.63 3.01 6.70
CA ALA A 40 7.35 1.87 7.56
C ALA A 40 6.95 0.67 6.70
N LEU A 41 7.30 -0.52 7.18
CA LEU A 41 6.91 -1.79 6.58
C LEU A 41 6.01 -2.54 7.56
N VAL A 42 4.87 -3.00 7.06
CA VAL A 42 4.00 -3.98 7.69
C VAL A 42 4.11 -5.25 6.86
N HIS A 43 4.85 -6.24 7.36
CA HIS A 43 4.99 -7.54 6.72
C HIS A 43 3.78 -8.40 7.09
N SER A 44 2.75 -8.40 6.25
CA SER A 44 1.48 -9.06 6.50
C SER A 44 0.68 -9.21 5.21
N ASP A 45 -0.27 -10.15 5.22
CA ASP A 45 -1.37 -10.14 4.26
C ASP A 45 -2.23 -8.90 4.50
N ALA A 46 -2.45 -8.11 3.46
CA ALA A 46 -3.31 -6.92 3.49
C ALA A 46 -4.71 -7.21 4.04
N MET A 47 -5.26 -8.40 3.81
CA MET A 47 -6.56 -8.81 4.35
C MET A 47 -6.56 -8.96 5.88
N LEU A 48 -5.40 -9.09 6.53
CA LEU A 48 -5.26 -9.26 7.98
C LEU A 48 -4.89 -7.95 8.71
N VAL A 49 -4.53 -6.91 7.97
CA VAL A 49 -4.11 -5.62 8.56
C VAL A 49 -5.30 -4.87 9.14
N THR A 50 -5.31 -4.70 10.47
CA THR A 50 -6.34 -3.95 11.21
C THR A 50 -5.84 -2.62 11.75
N GLU A 51 -4.53 -2.44 11.82
CA GLU A 51 -3.87 -1.21 12.27
C GLU A 51 -2.62 -0.93 11.44
N LEU A 52 -2.21 0.33 11.38
CA LEU A 52 -1.01 0.78 10.67
C LEU A 52 -0.19 1.70 11.59
N PRO A 53 1.15 1.64 11.53
CA PRO A 53 1.99 2.50 12.34
C PRO A 53 1.93 3.97 11.89
N GLY A 54 1.94 4.89 12.85
CA GLY A 54 1.96 6.32 12.59
C GLY A 54 0.54 6.92 12.41
N PRO A 55 0.42 8.08 11.74
CA PRO A 55 -0.87 8.72 11.53
C PRO A 55 -1.75 7.88 10.59
N ALA A 56 -3.07 8.07 10.69
CA ALA A 56 -4.04 7.40 9.84
C ALA A 56 -3.77 7.71 8.35
N PRO A 57 -3.86 6.71 7.44
CA PRO A 57 -3.55 6.90 6.03
C PRO A 57 -4.62 7.77 5.35
N THR A 58 -4.19 8.64 4.46
CA THR A 58 -5.08 9.52 3.67
C THR A 58 -5.26 9.05 2.23
N ALA A 59 -4.40 8.17 1.75
CA ALA A 59 -4.47 7.62 0.41
C ALA A 59 -4.05 6.14 0.38
N LEU A 60 -4.68 5.37 -0.51
CA LEU A 60 -4.29 4.00 -0.85
C LEU A 60 -3.67 3.99 -2.24
N VAL A 61 -2.42 3.51 -2.35
CA VAL A 61 -1.78 3.25 -3.64
C VAL A 61 -1.33 1.80 -3.68
N ALA A 62 -1.82 1.04 -4.65
CA ALA A 62 -1.53 -0.38 -4.71
C ALA A 62 -1.42 -0.90 -6.15
N ASN A 63 -0.60 -1.93 -6.33
CA ASN A 63 -0.62 -2.78 -7.52
C ASN A 63 -1.13 -4.15 -7.07
N LEU A 64 -2.40 -4.45 -7.31
CA LEU A 64 -3.05 -5.60 -6.70
C LEU A 64 -3.14 -6.79 -7.68
N PRO A 65 -2.88 -8.02 -7.22
CA PRO A 65 -3.11 -9.21 -8.03
C PRO A 65 -4.60 -9.42 -8.29
N TYR A 66 -4.92 -9.99 -9.44
CA TYR A 66 -6.28 -10.08 -9.97
C TYR A 66 -7.28 -10.79 -9.05
N ASN A 67 -6.81 -11.82 -8.34
CA ASN A 67 -7.65 -12.69 -7.51
C ASN A 67 -8.05 -12.07 -6.18
N VAL A 68 -7.38 -11.01 -5.74
CA VAL A 68 -7.59 -10.40 -4.42
C VAL A 68 -7.79 -8.88 -4.46
N ALA A 69 -7.70 -8.26 -5.64
CA ALA A 69 -7.75 -6.81 -5.75
C ALA A 69 -9.02 -6.17 -5.16
N VAL A 70 -10.20 -6.66 -5.53
CA VAL A 70 -11.48 -6.15 -5.04
C VAL A 70 -11.63 -6.32 -3.52
N PRO A 71 -11.50 -7.52 -2.94
CA PRO A 71 -11.66 -7.70 -1.49
C PRO A 71 -10.63 -6.90 -0.69
N VAL A 72 -9.36 -6.83 -1.14
CA VAL A 72 -8.33 -6.01 -0.48
C VAL A 72 -8.71 -4.53 -0.49
N LEU A 73 -9.14 -4.01 -1.66
CA LEU A 73 -9.54 -2.62 -1.79
C LEU A 73 -10.70 -2.27 -0.83
N LEU A 74 -11.78 -3.06 -0.86
CA LEU A 74 -12.96 -2.78 -0.03
C LEU A 74 -12.64 -2.91 1.47
N THR A 75 -11.88 -3.94 1.84
CA THR A 75 -11.46 -4.16 3.24
C THR A 75 -10.61 -3.00 3.75
N MET A 76 -9.67 -2.50 2.94
CA MET A 76 -8.84 -1.36 3.33
C MET A 76 -9.66 -0.07 3.48
N LEU A 77 -10.61 0.19 2.58
CA LEU A 77 -11.48 1.37 2.68
C LEU A 77 -12.43 1.29 3.88
N GLU A 78 -12.92 0.09 4.21
CA GLU A 78 -13.77 -0.13 5.38
C GLU A 78 -12.99 0.07 6.70
N ARG A 79 -11.78 -0.49 6.79
CA ARG A 79 -10.95 -0.43 8.00
C ARG A 79 -10.30 0.92 8.23
N PHE A 80 -9.98 1.63 7.15
CA PHE A 80 -9.30 2.92 7.21
C PHE A 80 -10.17 4.00 6.54
N PRO A 81 -11.24 4.45 7.23
CA PRO A 81 -12.18 5.44 6.67
C PRO A 81 -11.56 6.83 6.45
N SER A 82 -10.32 7.06 6.91
CA SER A 82 -9.54 8.27 6.63
C SER A 82 -8.98 8.33 5.21
N ILE A 83 -9.07 7.26 4.44
CA ILE A 83 -8.59 7.22 3.06
C ILE A 83 -9.54 8.02 2.16
N GLU A 84 -9.04 9.12 1.61
CA GLU A 84 -9.80 10.02 0.74
C GLU A 84 -9.53 9.77 -0.74
N ARG A 85 -8.40 9.11 -1.06
CA ARG A 85 -7.95 8.90 -2.44
C ARG A 85 -7.41 7.49 -2.62
N THR A 86 -7.76 6.90 -3.76
CA THR A 86 -7.32 5.56 -4.11
C THR A 86 -6.79 5.54 -5.53
N LEU A 87 -5.58 5.04 -5.71
CA LEU A 87 -4.96 4.79 -7.02
C LEU A 87 -4.49 3.35 -7.06
N VAL A 88 -5.17 2.51 -7.84
CA VAL A 88 -4.86 1.08 -7.90
C VAL A 88 -4.60 0.67 -9.34
N MET A 89 -3.52 -0.08 -9.54
CA MET A 89 -3.28 -0.81 -10.78
C MET A 89 -3.83 -2.23 -10.63
N VAL A 90 -4.68 -2.64 -11.57
CA VAL A 90 -5.29 -3.96 -11.68
C VAL A 90 -5.34 -4.39 -13.15
N GLN A 91 -5.66 -5.65 -13.40
CA GLN A 91 -5.98 -6.11 -14.76
C GLN A 91 -7.23 -5.40 -15.29
N SER A 92 -7.30 -5.17 -16.61
CA SER A 92 -8.38 -4.41 -17.25
C SER A 92 -9.78 -4.96 -16.93
N GLU A 93 -9.96 -6.27 -16.96
CA GLU A 93 -11.24 -6.91 -16.63
C GLU A 93 -11.69 -6.68 -15.18
N VAL A 94 -10.76 -6.45 -14.26
CA VAL A 94 -11.05 -6.13 -12.85
C VAL A 94 -11.41 -4.65 -12.74
N ALA A 95 -10.69 -3.79 -13.46
CA ALA A 95 -11.02 -2.37 -13.55
C ALA A 95 -12.43 -2.15 -14.10
N ASP A 96 -12.82 -2.90 -15.14
CA ASP A 96 -14.15 -2.83 -15.74
C ASP A 96 -15.24 -3.22 -14.74
N ARG A 97 -15.01 -4.24 -13.90
CA ARG A 97 -15.95 -4.64 -12.83
C ARG A 97 -16.04 -3.58 -11.72
N LEU A 98 -14.93 -2.96 -11.35
CA LEU A 98 -14.89 -1.92 -10.31
C LEU A 98 -15.53 -0.60 -10.77
N ALA A 99 -15.43 -0.27 -12.05
CA ALA A 99 -15.96 0.95 -12.65
C ALA A 99 -17.37 0.76 -13.25
N ALA A 100 -17.89 -0.47 -13.26
CA ALA A 100 -19.23 -0.78 -13.71
C ALA A 100 -20.26 0.01 -12.88
N ARG A 101 -21.23 0.61 -13.59
CA ARG A 101 -22.29 1.43 -13.00
C ARG A 101 -23.46 0.59 -12.53
#